data_AF-A0A3C2AJQ0-F1
#
_entry.id   AF-A0A3C2AJQ0-F1
#
_cell.length_a   1.000
_cell.length_b   1.000
_cell.length_c   1.000
_cell.angle_alpha   90.00
_cell.angle_beta   90.00
_cell.angle_gamma   90.00
#
_symmetry.space_group_name_H-M   'P 1'
#
loop_
_entity.id
_entity.type
_entity.pdbx_description
1 polymer ?
#
loop_
_entity_poly.entity_id
_entity_poly.type
_entity_poly.pdbx_seq_one_letter_code
_entity_poly.pdbx_strand_id
1 'polypeptide(L)'
;MSFKELGLSQALLNAIERKGYEKPSPIQEKCIPVALEGKDVLASAQTGTGKTAGFALPMLQRLSQNPVKHNRPVRALILTPTRELAAQVLADVNDFGKAVDMRAVVIFGGVSQVPQVKALRAGVDVLVATPGRLLDLIDQRHVSLKNVEVLVLDEADRMLDMGFLRDIKR
;
A
#
# COMPACT_ATOMS: atom_id res chain seq x y z
N MET A 1 6.46 -6.63 -22.57
CA MET A 1 5.89 -5.27 -22.54
C MET A 1 6.87 -4.36 -21.79
N SER A 2 6.80 -3.04 -21.93
CA SER A 2 7.56 -2.07 -21.12
C SER A 2 6.64 -1.36 -20.13
N PHE A 3 7.20 -0.79 -19.05
CA PHE A 3 6.40 -0.01 -18.08
C PHE A 3 5.68 1.19 -18.72
N LYS A 4 6.24 1.77 -19.78
CA LYS A 4 5.66 2.90 -20.50
C LYS A 4 4.32 2.54 -21.16
N GLU A 5 4.12 1.28 -21.50
CA GLU A 5 2.92 0.76 -22.14
C GLU A 5 1.81 0.42 -21.12
N LEU A 6 2.09 0.51 -19.81
CA LEU A 6 1.15 0.14 -18.75
C LEU A 6 0.24 1.30 -18.28
N GLY A 7 0.34 2.48 -18.90
CA GLY A 7 -0.54 3.62 -18.58
C GLY A 7 -0.16 4.42 -17.32
N LEU A 8 1.07 4.27 -16.83
CA LEU A 8 1.58 5.01 -15.67
C LEU A 8 2.03 6.44 -16.04
N SER A 9 1.93 7.36 -15.09
CA SER A 9 2.42 8.74 -15.27
C SER A 9 3.95 8.79 -15.39
N GLN A 10 4.47 9.84 -16.05
CA GLN A 10 5.90 10.04 -16.21
C GLN A 10 6.64 10.11 -14.86
N ALA A 11 6.02 10.66 -13.82
CA ALA A 11 6.59 10.71 -12.48
C ALA A 11 6.86 9.30 -11.91
N LEU A 12 5.88 8.39 -12.04
CA LEU A 12 6.04 7.00 -11.61
C LEU A 12 7.01 6.23 -12.50
N LEU A 13 7.01 6.46 -13.82
CA LEU A 13 8.00 5.86 -14.72
C LEU A 13 9.44 6.23 -14.35
N ASN A 14 9.67 7.50 -13.99
CA ASN A 14 10.98 7.94 -13.50
C ASN A 14 11.35 7.28 -12.15
N ALA A 15 10.37 7.03 -11.27
CA ALA A 15 10.62 6.34 -10.01
C ALA A 15 10.98 4.86 -10.22
N ILE A 16 10.31 4.19 -11.16
CA ILE A 16 10.59 2.82 -11.59
C ILE A 16 12.03 2.71 -12.14
N GLU A 17 12.42 3.64 -13.01
CA GLU A 17 13.77 3.69 -13.57
C GLU A 17 14.84 3.89 -12.48
N ARG A 18 14.62 4.81 -11.53
CA ARG A 18 15.54 5.02 -10.39
C ARG A 18 15.69 3.79 -9.50
N LYS A 19 14.64 2.97 -9.40
CA LYS A 19 14.67 1.70 -8.67
C LYS A 19 15.38 0.57 -9.44
N GLY A 20 15.76 0.82 -10.70
CA GLY A 20 16.44 -0.16 -11.56
C GLY A 20 15.49 -1.19 -12.17
N TYR A 21 14.19 -0.89 -12.28
CA TYR A 21 13.22 -1.81 -12.86
C TYR A 21 13.22 -1.65 -14.39
N GLU A 22 13.74 -2.63 -15.11
CA GLU A 22 13.85 -2.57 -16.57
C GLU A 22 12.56 -2.98 -17.28
N LYS A 23 11.97 -4.11 -16.86
CA LYS A 23 10.77 -4.69 -17.47
C LYS A 23 9.77 -5.09 -16.41
N PRO A 24 8.47 -4.92 -16.66
CA PRO A 24 7.44 -5.38 -15.75
C PRO A 24 7.46 -6.91 -15.64
N SER A 25 7.25 -7.43 -14.43
CA SER A 25 7.03 -8.86 -14.24
C SER A 25 5.66 -9.29 -14.77
N PRO A 26 5.41 -10.59 -15.02
CA PRO A 26 4.12 -11.06 -15.55
C PRO A 26 2.90 -10.66 -14.70
N ILE A 27 3.07 -10.56 -13.37
CA ILE A 27 2.00 -10.11 -12.49
C ILE A 27 1.75 -8.60 -12.63
N GLN A 28 2.79 -7.80 -12.84
CA GLN A 28 2.69 -6.36 -13.06
C GLN A 28 2.05 -6.05 -14.43
N GLU A 29 2.46 -6.74 -15.49
CA GLU A 29 1.89 -6.60 -16.84
C GLU A 29 0.37 -6.84 -16.84
N LYS A 30 -0.09 -7.81 -16.04
CA LYS A 30 -1.52 -8.17 -15.96
C LYS A 30 -2.31 -7.30 -14.99
N CYS A 31 -1.75 -7.00 -13.82
CA CYS A 31 -2.50 -6.31 -12.76
C CYS A 31 -2.53 -4.80 -12.92
N ILE A 32 -1.43 -4.16 -13.36
CA ILE A 32 -1.33 -2.70 -13.37
C ILE A 32 -2.41 -2.07 -14.26
N PRO A 33 -2.59 -2.48 -15.54
CA PRO A 33 -3.62 -1.88 -16.39
C PRO A 33 -5.04 -2.06 -15.83
N VAL A 34 -5.36 -3.25 -15.31
CA VAL A 34 -6.68 -3.56 -14.75
C VAL A 34 -6.97 -2.72 -13.50
N ALA A 35 -5.99 -2.56 -12.61
CA ALA A 35 -6.12 -1.73 -11.42
C ALA A 35 -6.25 -0.24 -11.76
N LEU A 36 -5.58 0.24 -12.82
CA LEU A 36 -5.72 1.61 -13.31
C LEU A 36 -7.12 1.92 -13.87
N GLU A 37 -7.80 0.91 -14.43
CA GLU A 37 -9.20 1.02 -14.83
C GLU A 37 -10.17 1.07 -13.62
N GLY A 38 -9.66 0.95 -12.40
CA GLY A 38 -10.46 0.97 -11.17
C GLY A 38 -11.23 -0.32 -10.90
N LYS A 39 -10.83 -1.44 -11.53
CA LYS A 39 -11.41 -2.76 -11.29
C LYS A 39 -10.74 -3.44 -10.10
N ASP A 40 -11.52 -4.24 -9.38
CA ASP A 40 -10.99 -5.11 -8.32
C ASP A 40 -10.11 -6.21 -8.93
N VAL A 41 -9.02 -6.54 -8.23
CA VAL A 41 -8.03 -7.52 -8.68
C VAL A 41 -7.82 -8.57 -7.61
N LEU A 42 -8.08 -9.83 -7.96
CA LEU A 42 -7.59 -10.98 -7.22
C LEU A 42 -6.39 -11.56 -7.97
N ALA A 43 -5.22 -11.58 -7.33
CA ALA A 43 -3.98 -12.00 -7.94
C ALA A 43 -3.32 -13.10 -7.10
N SER A 44 -2.94 -14.20 -7.75
CA SER A 44 -2.13 -15.26 -7.14
C SER A 44 -0.75 -15.28 -7.79
N ALA A 45 0.27 -15.01 -6.98
CA ALA A 45 1.66 -15.07 -7.41
C ALA A 45 2.58 -15.32 -6.21
N GLN A 46 3.70 -16.00 -6.46
CA GLN A 46 4.71 -16.29 -5.45
C GLN A 46 5.35 -14.99 -4.91
N THR A 47 5.80 -15.01 -3.66
CA THR A 47 6.57 -13.90 -3.08
C THR A 47 7.86 -13.67 -3.89
N GLY A 48 8.31 -12.41 -3.99
CA GLY A 48 9.47 -12.03 -4.80
C GLY A 48 9.19 -11.83 -6.30
N THR A 49 7.95 -11.99 -6.76
CA THR A 49 7.56 -11.78 -8.18
C THR A 49 7.22 -10.34 -8.55
N GLY A 50 7.44 -9.38 -7.63
CA GLY A 50 7.15 -7.97 -7.85
C GLY A 50 5.69 -7.55 -7.60
N LYS A 51 4.93 -8.34 -6.82
CA LYS A 51 3.54 -8.03 -6.41
C LYS A 51 3.39 -6.62 -5.83
N THR A 52 4.33 -6.19 -4.98
CA THR A 52 4.28 -4.87 -4.33
C THR A 52 4.17 -3.74 -5.34
N ALA A 53 5.03 -3.70 -6.36
CA ALA A 53 4.92 -2.69 -7.42
C ALA A 53 3.64 -2.86 -8.25
N GLY A 54 3.15 -4.10 -8.41
CA GLY A 54 1.91 -4.41 -9.11
C GLY A 54 0.66 -3.73 -8.53
N PHE A 55 0.57 -3.59 -7.20
CA PHE A 55 -0.51 -2.82 -6.55
C PHE A 55 -0.11 -1.39 -6.19
N ALA A 56 1.15 -1.14 -5.81
CA ALA A 56 1.58 0.17 -5.33
C ALA A 56 1.57 1.23 -6.44
N LEU A 57 2.02 0.88 -7.65
CA LEU A 57 2.04 1.81 -8.78
C LEU A 57 0.64 2.31 -9.17
N PRO A 58 -0.36 1.45 -9.45
CA PRO A 58 -1.70 1.92 -9.77
C PRO A 58 -2.39 2.63 -8.59
N MET A 59 -2.15 2.19 -7.35
CA MET A 59 -2.64 2.89 -6.15
C MET A 59 -2.09 4.32 -6.08
N LEU A 60 -0.78 4.50 -6.19
CA LEU A 60 -0.14 5.82 -6.14
C LEU A 60 -0.56 6.71 -7.31
N GLN A 61 -0.72 6.14 -8.51
CA GLN A 61 -1.28 6.86 -9.67
C GLN A 61 -2.66 7.45 -9.32
N ARG A 62 -3.58 6.60 -8.85
CA ARG A 62 -4.94 7.01 -8.50
C ARG A 62 -4.95 8.11 -7.44
N LEU A 63 -4.18 7.92 -6.36
CA LEU A 63 -4.08 8.90 -5.27
C LEU A 63 -3.50 10.25 -5.75
N SER A 64 -2.55 10.23 -6.69
CA SER A 64 -1.92 11.44 -7.21
C SER A 64 -2.82 12.31 -8.11
N GLN A 65 -3.89 11.73 -8.67
CA GLN A 65 -4.85 12.47 -9.49
C GLN A 65 -5.73 13.42 -8.67
N ASN A 66 -5.90 13.15 -7.37
CA ASN A 66 -6.66 13.98 -6.43
C ASN A 66 -5.80 14.29 -5.20
N PRO A 67 -4.80 15.18 -5.30
CA PRO A 67 -3.83 15.41 -4.23
C PRO A 67 -4.45 16.13 -3.03
N VAL A 68 -4.14 15.65 -1.81
CA VAL A 68 -4.54 16.29 -0.55
C VAL A 68 -3.31 16.87 0.13
N LYS A 69 -3.21 18.20 0.20
CA LYS A 69 -2.01 18.88 0.74
C LYS A 69 -2.04 19.09 2.26
N HIS A 70 -3.22 19.21 2.85
CA HIS A 70 -3.41 19.50 4.27
C HIS A 70 -4.28 18.43 4.93
N ASN A 71 -4.00 18.14 6.21
CA ASN A 71 -4.74 17.16 7.00
C ASN A 71 -4.91 15.80 6.29
N ARG A 72 -3.83 15.31 5.67
CA ARG A 72 -3.79 14.08 4.86
C ARG A 72 -4.48 12.92 5.59
N PRO A 73 -5.69 12.51 5.16
CA PRO A 73 -6.38 11.37 5.75
C PRO A 73 -5.83 10.07 5.13
N VAL A 74 -6.01 8.94 5.79
CA VAL A 74 -5.65 7.64 5.20
C VAL A 74 -6.55 7.37 4.00
N ARG A 75 -5.98 7.34 2.80
CA ARG A 75 -6.69 7.11 1.53
C ARG A 75 -6.39 5.76 0.92
N ALA A 76 -5.25 5.16 1.23
CA ALA A 76 -4.99 3.77 0.93
C ALA A 76 -4.59 3.00 2.18
N LEU A 77 -5.12 1.79 2.31
CA LEU A 77 -4.79 0.84 3.35
C LEU A 77 -4.20 -0.42 2.72
N ILE A 78 -3.01 -0.81 3.16
CA ILE A 78 -2.37 -2.07 2.79
C ILE A 78 -2.24 -2.93 4.05
N LEU A 79 -2.91 -4.09 4.06
CA LEU A 79 -2.78 -5.07 5.12
C LEU A 79 -1.78 -6.14 4.76
N THR A 80 -0.90 -6.45 5.71
CA THR A 80 0.13 -7.49 5.59
C THR A 80 0.15 -8.37 6.84
N PRO A 81 0.45 -9.67 6.76
CA PRO A 81 0.41 -10.59 7.90
C PRO A 81 1.50 -10.34 8.96
N THR A 82 2.66 -9.82 8.57
CA THR A 82 3.82 -9.70 9.46
C THR A 82 4.42 -8.30 9.44
N ARG A 83 5.16 -7.97 10.51
CA ARG A 83 5.89 -6.71 10.63
C ARG A 83 6.95 -6.57 9.53
N GLU A 84 7.64 -7.65 9.24
CA GLU A 84 8.75 -7.68 8.30
C GLU A 84 8.24 -7.42 6.88
N LEU A 85 7.11 -8.02 6.49
CA LEU A 85 6.46 -7.72 5.22
C LEU A 85 5.92 -6.28 5.18
N ALA A 86 5.31 -5.81 6.27
CA ALA A 86 4.83 -4.43 6.38
C ALA A 86 5.96 -3.41 6.15
N ALA A 87 7.14 -3.65 6.72
CA ALA A 87 8.30 -2.79 6.56
C ALA A 87 8.85 -2.81 5.12
N GLN A 88 8.89 -3.98 4.49
CA GLN A 88 9.29 -4.13 3.07
C GLN A 88 8.33 -3.39 2.14
N VAL A 89 7.02 -3.59 2.32
CA VAL A 89 5.99 -2.90 1.55
C VAL A 89 6.08 -1.38 1.75
N LEU A 90 6.29 -0.91 2.98
CA LEU A 90 6.47 0.52 3.23
C LEU A 90 7.69 1.09 2.48
N ALA A 91 8.82 0.37 2.46
CA ALA A 91 10.01 0.82 1.74
C ALA A 91 9.72 0.98 0.24
N ASP A 92 9.09 -0.04 -0.37
CA ASP A 92 8.69 -0.01 -1.78
C ASP A 92 7.73 1.14 -2.09
N VAL A 93 6.70 1.32 -1.25
CA VAL A 93 5.71 2.41 -1.39
C VAL A 93 6.38 3.77 -1.28
N ASN A 94 7.34 3.96 -0.36
CA ASN A 94 8.05 5.23 -0.21
C ASN A 94 8.95 5.55 -1.41
N ASP A 95 9.58 4.53 -2.01
CA ASP A 95 10.45 4.75 -3.18
C ASP A 95 9.67 5.29 -4.37
N PHE A 96 8.47 4.74 -4.62
CA PHE A 96 7.59 5.23 -5.68
C PHE A 96 6.84 6.52 -5.26
N GLY A 97 6.36 6.57 -4.02
CA GLY A 97 5.49 7.63 -3.51
C GLY A 97 6.14 9.02 -3.44
N LYS A 98 7.47 9.08 -3.28
CA LYS A 98 8.24 10.34 -3.35
C LYS A 98 8.03 11.08 -4.67
N ALA A 99 7.86 10.37 -5.78
CA ALA A 99 7.70 10.99 -7.09
C ALA A 99 6.34 11.69 -7.27
N VAL A 100 5.37 11.38 -6.41
CA VAL A 100 3.98 11.87 -6.49
C VAL A 100 3.49 12.50 -5.17
N ASP A 101 4.42 12.96 -4.32
CA ASP A 101 4.14 13.62 -3.04
C ASP A 101 3.19 12.82 -2.12
N MET A 102 3.43 11.51 -1.98
CA MET A 102 2.65 10.64 -1.08
C MET A 102 3.39 10.37 0.21
N ARG A 103 2.66 10.44 1.33
CA ARG A 103 3.18 10.12 2.65
C ARG A 103 2.68 8.76 3.10
N ALA A 104 3.60 7.82 3.28
CA ALA A 104 3.30 6.50 3.80
C ALA A 104 3.79 6.28 5.24
N VAL A 105 3.03 5.54 6.03
CA VAL A 105 3.39 5.14 7.40
C VAL A 105 3.10 3.65 7.57
N VAL A 106 3.91 2.98 8.39
CA VAL A 106 3.66 1.59 8.80
C VAL A 106 3.26 1.51 10.28
N ILE A 107 2.29 0.65 10.60
CA ILE A 107 1.89 0.31 11.97
C ILE A 107 1.86 -1.20 12.17
N PHE A 108 2.42 -1.67 13.28
CA PHE A 108 2.39 -3.10 13.64
C PHE A 108 2.56 -3.33 15.14
N GLY A 109 2.11 -4.50 15.60
CA GLY A 109 2.16 -4.95 17.00
C GLY A 109 3.57 -5.23 17.52
N GLY A 110 3.67 -5.53 18.82
CA GLY A 110 4.94 -5.94 19.47
C GLY A 110 5.95 -4.82 19.71
N VAL A 111 5.58 -3.56 19.44
CA VAL A 111 6.38 -2.36 19.75
C VAL A 111 5.49 -1.24 20.28
N SER A 112 6.09 -0.21 20.89
CA SER A 112 5.36 0.96 21.39
C SER A 112 4.48 1.60 20.31
N GLN A 113 3.25 1.95 20.67
CA GLN A 113 2.33 2.65 19.77
C GLN A 113 2.63 4.15 19.65
N VAL A 114 3.34 4.75 20.61
CA VAL A 114 3.53 6.20 20.68
C VAL A 114 4.15 6.79 19.40
N PRO A 115 5.24 6.23 18.83
CA PRO A 115 5.79 6.73 17.57
C PRO A 115 4.83 6.57 16.39
N GLN A 116 4.05 5.48 16.38
CA GLN A 116 3.08 5.19 15.33
C GLN A 116 1.90 6.18 15.36
N VAL A 117 1.37 6.47 16.54
CA VAL A 117 0.32 7.49 16.74
C VAL A 117 0.82 8.89 16.37
N LYS A 118 2.07 9.23 16.73
CA LYS A 118 2.67 10.51 16.32
C LYS A 118 2.79 10.61 14.79
N ALA A 119 3.19 9.53 14.13
CA ALA A 119 3.29 9.50 12.67
C ALA A 119 1.92 9.67 11.99
N LEU A 120 0.88 8.97 12.49
CA LEU A 120 -0.51 9.10 12.03
C LEU A 120 -1.04 10.53 12.17
N ARG A 121 -0.86 11.15 13.34
CA ARG A 121 -1.34 12.52 13.63
C ARG A 121 -0.71 13.59 12.72
N ALA A 122 0.48 13.34 12.20
CA ALA A 122 1.14 14.26 11.30
C ALA A 122 0.61 14.17 9.86
N GLY A 123 -0.39 13.31 9.58
CA GLY A 123 -1.03 13.12 8.27
C GLY A 123 -0.38 11.98 7.48
N VAL A 124 -1.21 11.14 6.85
CA VAL A 124 -0.78 9.91 6.15
C VAL A 124 -1.71 9.64 4.97
N ASP A 125 -1.18 9.51 3.76
CA ASP A 125 -1.98 9.12 2.57
C ASP A 125 -2.11 7.60 2.47
N VAL A 126 -1.01 6.88 2.70
CA VAL A 126 -0.92 5.42 2.58
C VAL A 126 -0.54 4.81 3.92
N LEU A 127 -1.42 3.97 4.47
CA LEU A 127 -1.16 3.24 5.70
C LEU A 127 -0.86 1.78 5.37
N VAL A 128 0.33 1.31 5.75
CA VAL A 128 0.68 -0.12 5.76
C VAL A 128 0.48 -0.64 7.18
N ALA A 129 -0.24 -1.74 7.36
CA ALA A 129 -0.59 -2.20 8.70
C ALA A 129 -0.64 -3.73 8.84
N THR A 130 -0.33 -4.23 10.03
CA THR A 130 -0.79 -5.56 10.46
C THR A 130 -2.19 -5.45 11.09
N PRO A 131 -3.10 -6.42 10.86
CA PRO A 131 -4.52 -6.31 11.28
C PRO A 131 -4.71 -5.95 12.75
N GLY A 132 -4.07 -6.67 13.68
CA GLY A 132 -4.27 -6.45 15.12
C GLY A 132 -3.92 -5.03 15.58
N ARG A 133 -2.79 -4.46 15.12
CA ARG A 133 -2.41 -3.08 15.46
C ARG A 133 -3.34 -2.05 14.82
N LEU A 134 -3.83 -2.31 13.61
CA LEU A 134 -4.79 -1.41 12.98
C LEU A 134 -6.06 -1.29 13.83
N LEU A 135 -6.65 -2.43 14.22
CA LEU A 135 -7.87 -2.44 15.01
C LEU A 135 -7.69 -1.77 16.38
N ASP A 136 -6.58 -2.04 17.06
CA ASP A 136 -6.24 -1.38 18.33
C ASP A 136 -6.22 0.15 18.20
N LEU A 137 -5.59 0.68 17.15
CA LEU A 137 -5.55 2.13 16.91
C LEU A 137 -6.88 2.70 16.41
N ILE A 138 -7.74 1.90 15.77
CA ILE A 138 -9.12 2.30 15.42
C ILE A 138 -9.96 2.41 16.69
N ASP A 139 -9.92 1.40 17.55
CA ASP A 139 -10.69 1.34 18.80
C ASP A 139 -10.29 2.50 19.74
N GLN A 140 -9.01 2.90 19.74
CA GLN A 140 -8.49 4.08 20.43
C GLN A 140 -8.74 5.42 19.70
N ARG A 141 -9.39 5.42 18.53
CA ARG A 141 -9.66 6.59 17.69
C ARG A 141 -8.40 7.35 17.23
N HIS A 142 -7.28 6.65 17.10
CA HIS A 142 -6.03 7.21 16.57
C HIS A 142 -5.95 7.17 15.04
N VAL A 143 -6.77 6.34 14.40
CA VAL A 143 -6.89 6.27 12.94
C VAL A 143 -8.36 6.13 12.54
N SER A 144 -8.72 6.71 11.39
CA SER A 144 -10.04 6.57 10.78
C SER A 144 -9.86 6.08 9.35
N LEU A 145 -10.71 5.14 8.92
CA LEU A 145 -10.72 4.59 7.57
C LEU A 145 -11.80 5.22 6.66
N LYS A 146 -12.48 6.28 7.12
CA LYS A 146 -13.61 6.91 6.41
C LYS A 146 -13.25 7.39 4.99
N ASN A 147 -11.99 7.72 4.75
CA ASN A 147 -11.51 8.25 3.47
C ASN A 147 -10.70 7.22 2.66
N VAL A 148 -10.68 5.95 3.05
CA VAL A 148 -9.99 4.91 2.28
C VAL A 148 -10.69 4.73 0.94
N GLU A 149 -9.94 4.93 -0.14
CA GLU A 149 -10.32 4.75 -1.53
C GLU A 149 -9.77 3.45 -2.11
N VAL A 150 -8.66 2.94 -1.57
CA VAL A 150 -7.97 1.73 -2.02
C VAL A 150 -7.63 0.83 -0.84
N LEU A 151 -8.04 -0.44 -0.92
CA LEU A 151 -7.67 -1.48 0.03
C LEU A 151 -6.83 -2.54 -0.69
N VAL A 152 -5.71 -2.93 -0.08
CA VAL A 152 -4.86 -4.04 -0.53
C VAL A 152 -4.72 -5.04 0.60
N LEU A 153 -4.91 -6.33 0.30
CA LEU A 153 -4.63 -7.44 1.20
C LEU A 153 -3.47 -8.25 0.62
N ASP A 154 -2.26 -8.07 1.14
CA ASP A 154 -1.07 -8.80 0.68
C ASP A 154 -0.82 -10.03 1.56
N GLU A 155 -0.53 -11.17 0.92
CA GLU A 155 -0.49 -12.50 1.56
C GLU A 155 -1.76 -12.79 2.38
N ALA A 156 -2.93 -12.60 1.75
CA ALA A 156 -4.23 -12.76 2.39
C ALA A 156 -4.47 -14.19 2.90
N ASP A 157 -4.04 -15.20 2.15
CA ASP A 157 -4.02 -16.61 2.57
C ASP A 157 -3.26 -16.80 3.89
N ARG A 158 -2.05 -16.24 3.98
CA ARG A 158 -1.26 -16.29 5.21
C ARG A 158 -1.92 -15.54 6.37
N MET A 159 -2.61 -14.44 6.10
CA MET A 159 -3.40 -13.75 7.12
C MET A 159 -4.52 -14.66 7.66
N LEU A 160 -5.16 -15.46 6.81
CA LEU A 160 -6.17 -16.43 7.24
C LEU A 160 -5.53 -17.55 8.10
N ASP A 161 -4.39 -18.09 7.67
CA ASP A 161 -3.65 -19.13 8.40
C ASP A 161 -3.21 -18.66 9.80
N MET A 162 -2.89 -17.37 9.94
CA MET A 162 -2.53 -16.74 11.21
C MET A 162 -3.76 -16.37 12.07
N GLY A 163 -4.97 -16.65 11.61
CA GLY A 163 -6.21 -16.40 12.36
C GLY A 163 -6.75 -14.97 12.27
N PHE A 164 -6.22 -14.12 11.38
CA PHE A 164 -6.66 -12.72 11.23
C PHE A 164 -8.02 -12.57 10.53
N LEU A 165 -8.72 -13.66 10.16
CA LEU A 165 -10.02 -13.58 9.48
C LEU A 165 -11.05 -12.74 10.26
N ARG A 166 -11.08 -12.88 11.59
CA ARG A 166 -12.00 -12.08 12.42
C ARG A 166 -11.63 -10.60 12.40
N ASP A 167 -10.33 -10.31 12.45
CA ASP A 167 -9.82 -8.95 12.46
C ASP A 167 -10.09 -8.24 11.13
N ILE A 168 -9.93 -8.94 10.01
CA ILE A 168 -10.18 -8.40 8.66
C ILE A 168 -11.67 -8.16 8.40
N LYS A 169 -12.56 -8.94 9.04
CA LYS A 169 -14.03 -8.82 8.87
C LYS A 169 -14.69 -7.72 9.69
N ARG A 170 -13.99 -7.14 10.67
CA ARG A 170 -14.50 -6.06 11.52
C ARG A 170 -14.39 -4.71 10.81
#